data_AF-A0A3L7XHE7-F1
#
_entry.id   AF-A0A3L7XHE7-F1
#
_cell.length_a   1.000
_cell.length_b   1.000
_cell.length_c   1.000
_cell.angle_alpha   90.00
_cell.angle_beta   90.00
_cell.angle_gamma   90.00
#
_symmetry.space_group_name_H-M   'P 1'
#
loop_
_entity.id
_entity.type
_entity.pdbx_description
1 polymer ?
#
loop_
_entity_poly.entity_id
_entity_poly.type
_entity_poly.pdbx_seq_one_letter_code
_entity_poly.pdbx_strand_id
1 'polypeptide(L)'
;MLFSCALMPGIPGPRSGRSRGASATLGVSVSVIWPSMTTKSPPTSPWHPLSTAPGHPLAAIHGAEVGVGVRLAIEIGPQSKVGSDYFRAYLVSERLGRTAAPFLWGLINRGPFPGFNWVEVTQSTNRIALEDGDEVQIPEGIDIEIVRVLGTLVPVGGHLMIEYDSPHRAITARALMANVPPVATPLGAMMFAAGCGVAFKDWYISEGGREGARKLQGFRAIDAEHQERRERETLEALEAFMPLMRDLDWGIQAAVRPLADAAITLLRERLVVPDGPVAPRGV
;
A
#
# COMPACT_ATOMS: atom_id res chain seq x y z
N MET A 1 17.74 -20.34 -18.68
CA MET A 1 18.38 -21.42 -17.89
C MET A 1 17.36 -21.94 -16.90
N LEU A 2 16.97 -23.20 -17.06
CA LEU A 2 15.90 -23.87 -16.32
C LEU A 2 16.47 -24.47 -15.03
N PHE A 3 15.80 -24.25 -13.89
CA PHE A 3 15.94 -25.14 -12.74
C PHE A 3 14.55 -25.58 -12.28
N SER A 4 14.30 -26.85 -12.55
CA SER A 4 13.22 -27.69 -12.03
C SER A 4 13.69 -28.26 -10.69
N CYS A 5 12.86 -28.21 -9.66
CA CYS A 5 13.10 -28.96 -8.42
C CYS A 5 11.87 -29.79 -8.09
N ALA A 6 12.10 -31.11 -8.00
CA ALA A 6 11.10 -32.15 -7.92
C ALA A 6 10.64 -32.41 -6.48
N LEU A 7 9.34 -32.70 -6.36
CA LEU A 7 8.68 -33.34 -5.22
C LEU A 7 9.09 -34.81 -5.10
N MET A 8 9.24 -35.30 -3.87
CA MET A 8 9.13 -36.73 -3.52
C MET A 8 8.40 -36.90 -2.17
N PRO A 9 7.75 -38.06 -1.92
CA PRO A 9 6.56 -38.16 -1.07
C PRO A 9 6.71 -39.02 0.20
N GLY A 10 5.80 -38.79 1.17
CA GLY A 10 5.11 -39.82 1.98
C GLY A 10 5.77 -40.35 3.26
N ILE A 11 4.97 -40.49 4.34
CA ILE A 11 4.67 -41.76 5.06
C ILE A 11 3.65 -41.49 6.21
N PRO A 12 2.74 -42.44 6.54
CA PRO A 12 1.54 -42.19 7.36
C PRO A 12 1.49 -42.89 8.74
N GLY A 13 0.55 -42.43 9.60
CA GLY A 13 -0.14 -43.20 10.66
C GLY A 13 0.22 -42.86 12.12
N PRO A 14 -0.56 -43.27 13.16
CA PRO A 14 -1.80 -44.06 13.14
C PRO A 14 -3.00 -43.44 13.91
N ARG A 15 -4.19 -44.03 13.67
CA ARG A 15 -5.45 -43.87 14.43
C ARG A 15 -5.53 -44.87 15.60
N SER A 16 -6.07 -44.43 16.73
CA SER A 16 -6.88 -45.21 17.71
C SER A 16 -7.18 -44.29 18.91
N GLY A 17 -8.32 -44.30 19.60
CA GLY A 17 -9.47 -45.19 19.61
C GLY A 17 -10.58 -44.60 20.49
N ARG A 18 -11.78 -45.16 20.37
CA ARG A 18 -12.96 -44.86 21.20
C ARG A 18 -12.78 -45.43 22.61
N SER A 19 -13.30 -44.73 23.62
CA SER A 19 -13.93 -45.38 24.77
C SER A 19 -15.10 -44.55 25.30
N ARG A 20 -16.23 -45.24 25.48
CA ARG A 20 -17.48 -44.77 26.07
C ARG A 20 -17.30 -44.56 27.58
N GLY A 21 -17.96 -43.55 28.13
CA GLY A 21 -18.19 -43.40 29.56
C GLY A 21 -19.52 -42.70 29.77
N ALA A 22 -20.55 -43.48 30.10
CA ALA A 22 -21.84 -42.97 30.53
C ALA A 22 -21.71 -42.40 31.96
N SER A 23 -22.29 -41.23 32.21
CA SER A 23 -22.59 -40.77 33.55
C SER A 23 -23.97 -40.14 33.54
N ALA A 24 -24.87 -40.73 34.32
CA ALA A 24 -26.23 -40.28 34.52
C ALA A 24 -26.23 -39.14 35.54
N THR A 25 -26.76 -37.99 35.15
CA THR A 25 -27.08 -36.89 36.06
C THR A 25 -28.56 -36.57 35.94
N LEU A 26 -29.27 -36.79 37.04
CA LEU A 26 -30.63 -36.34 37.28
C LEU A 26 -30.64 -34.80 37.28
N GLY A 27 -31.15 -34.20 36.20
CA GLY A 27 -31.35 -32.77 36.04
C GLY A 27 -32.84 -32.44 36.04
N VAL A 28 -33.26 -31.68 37.04
CA VAL A 28 -34.60 -31.09 37.16
C VAL A 28 -34.88 -30.21 35.94
N SER A 29 -35.94 -30.52 35.19
CA SER A 29 -36.39 -29.73 34.04
C SER A 29 -37.17 -28.50 34.52
N VAL A 30 -36.56 -27.33 34.47
CA VAL A 30 -37.26 -26.04 34.53
C VAL A 30 -37.48 -25.57 33.10
N SER A 31 -38.73 -25.59 32.64
CA SER A 31 -39.11 -25.06 31.32
C SER A 31 -39.01 -23.54 31.34
N VAL A 32 -37.88 -23.00 30.87
CA VAL A 32 -37.74 -21.59 30.53
C VAL A 32 -38.31 -21.38 29.12
N ILE A 33 -39.43 -20.67 29.04
CA ILE A 33 -40.01 -20.22 27.78
C ILE A 33 -39.08 -19.13 27.23
N TRP A 34 -38.28 -19.46 26.21
CA TRP A 34 -37.52 -18.48 25.46
C TRP A 34 -38.46 -17.72 24.52
N PRO A 35 -38.45 -16.37 24.51
CA PRO A 35 -39.13 -15.63 23.46
C PRO A 35 -38.54 -16.04 22.11
N SER A 36 -39.42 -16.30 21.14
CA SER A 36 -39.08 -16.52 19.74
C SER A 36 -38.05 -15.48 19.29
N MET A 37 -36.80 -15.91 19.09
CA MET A 37 -35.81 -15.11 18.41
C MET A 37 -36.32 -14.88 16.99
N THR A 38 -36.82 -13.68 16.72
CA THR A 38 -36.90 -13.16 15.37
C THR A 38 -35.54 -13.36 14.73
N THR A 39 -35.51 -14.14 13.66
CA THR A 39 -34.36 -14.35 12.80
C THR A 39 -34.00 -13.00 12.17
N LYS A 40 -33.23 -12.19 12.89
CA LYS A 40 -32.47 -11.11 12.26
C LYS A 40 -31.57 -11.81 11.25
N SER A 41 -31.83 -11.58 9.97
CA SER A 41 -30.91 -11.91 8.90
C SER A 41 -29.50 -11.49 9.33
N PRO A 42 -28.47 -12.32 9.10
CA PRO A 42 -27.11 -11.93 9.44
C PRO A 42 -26.83 -10.56 8.81
N PRO A 43 -26.17 -9.63 9.52
CA PRO A 43 -25.87 -8.33 8.96
C PRO A 43 -25.12 -8.54 7.65
N THR A 44 -25.68 -8.01 6.56
CA THR A 44 -24.97 -7.93 5.29
C THR A 44 -23.63 -7.28 5.55
N SER A 45 -22.55 -7.91 5.07
CA SER A 45 -21.19 -7.35 5.20
C SER A 45 -21.23 -5.85 4.84
N PRO A 46 -20.63 -4.95 5.63
CA PRO A 46 -20.58 -3.53 5.30
C PRO A 46 -19.74 -3.25 4.05
N TRP A 47 -19.07 -4.28 3.52
CA TRP A 47 -18.31 -4.27 2.29
C TRP A 47 -19.15 -4.74 1.12
N HIS A 48 -19.16 -3.96 0.03
CA HIS A 48 -19.84 -4.31 -1.20
C HIS A 48 -18.92 -4.12 -2.42
N PRO A 49 -19.07 -4.94 -3.46
CA PRO A 49 -18.33 -4.77 -4.71
C PRO A 49 -18.56 -3.40 -5.32
N LEU A 50 -17.51 -2.76 -5.83
CA LEU A 50 -17.60 -1.46 -6.50
C LEU A 50 -18.53 -1.47 -7.73
N SER A 51 -18.81 -2.64 -8.31
CA SER A 51 -19.80 -2.80 -9.38
C SER A 51 -21.22 -2.35 -8.98
N THR A 52 -21.52 -2.25 -7.68
CA THR A 52 -22.82 -1.72 -7.20
C THR A 52 -22.84 -0.19 -7.07
N ALA A 53 -21.72 0.50 -7.31
CA ALA A 53 -21.58 1.95 -7.19
C ALA A 53 -20.72 2.53 -8.34
N PRO A 54 -21.17 2.45 -9.61
CA PRO A 54 -20.36 2.82 -10.78
C PRO A 54 -19.96 4.30 -10.84
N GLY A 55 -20.68 5.20 -10.15
CA GLY A 55 -20.34 6.61 -10.04
C GLY A 55 -19.30 6.93 -8.97
N HIS A 56 -18.83 5.95 -8.21
CA HIS A 56 -17.88 6.15 -7.13
C HIS A 56 -16.47 6.47 -7.68
N PRO A 57 -15.68 7.37 -7.06
CA PRO A 57 -14.35 7.75 -7.56
C PRO A 57 -13.39 6.57 -7.80
N LEU A 58 -13.50 5.50 -7.00
CA LEU A 58 -12.70 4.28 -7.15
C LEU A 58 -13.01 3.49 -8.43
N ALA A 59 -14.12 3.76 -9.12
CA ALA A 59 -14.44 3.16 -10.42
C ALA A 59 -13.30 3.36 -11.43
N ALA A 60 -12.56 4.48 -11.32
CA ALA A 60 -11.41 4.79 -12.17
C ALA A 60 -10.26 3.79 -12.07
N ILE A 61 -10.14 3.05 -10.96
CA ILE A 61 -9.08 2.06 -10.75
C ILE A 61 -9.58 0.61 -10.71
N HIS A 62 -10.90 0.40 -10.76
CA HIS A 62 -11.48 -0.93 -10.82
C HIS A 62 -11.17 -1.61 -12.15
N GLY A 63 -10.63 -2.82 -12.10
CA GLY A 63 -10.21 -3.55 -13.28
C GLY A 63 -8.94 -3.00 -13.94
N ALA A 64 -8.27 -2.00 -13.35
CA ALA A 64 -7.00 -1.51 -13.83
C ALA A 64 -5.95 -2.63 -13.81
N GLU A 65 -5.22 -2.77 -14.91
CA GLU A 65 -4.14 -3.74 -15.03
C GLU A 65 -2.89 -3.21 -14.31
N VAL A 66 -2.36 -4.01 -13.39
CA VAL A 66 -1.18 -3.70 -12.56
C VAL A 66 -0.03 -4.68 -12.79
N GLY A 67 -0.19 -5.57 -13.76
CA GLY A 67 0.80 -6.55 -14.21
C GLY A 67 0.18 -7.38 -15.32
N VAL A 68 1.00 -8.08 -16.10
CA VAL A 68 0.51 -8.85 -17.25
C VAL A 68 -0.57 -9.84 -16.82
N GLY A 69 -1.82 -9.57 -17.21
CA GLY A 69 -2.97 -10.41 -16.83
C GLY A 69 -3.33 -10.37 -15.35
N VAL A 70 -2.94 -9.32 -14.62
CA VAL A 70 -3.26 -9.08 -13.20
C VAL A 70 -3.97 -7.74 -13.05
N ARG A 71 -5.17 -7.75 -12.48
CA ARG A 71 -6.05 -6.57 -12.35
C ARG A 71 -6.47 -6.32 -10.91
N LEU A 72 -6.80 -5.07 -10.63
CA LEU A 72 -7.41 -4.67 -9.35
C LEU A 72 -8.90 -4.99 -9.32
N ALA A 73 -9.35 -5.61 -8.24
CA ALA A 73 -10.76 -5.63 -7.85
C ALA A 73 -10.94 -4.87 -6.54
N ILE A 74 -11.94 -3.99 -6.49
CA ILE A 74 -12.15 -3.05 -5.39
C ILE A 74 -13.50 -3.32 -4.73
N GLU A 75 -13.50 -3.29 -3.41
CA GLU A 75 -14.72 -3.26 -2.60
C GLU A 75 -14.75 -1.96 -1.79
N ILE A 76 -15.94 -1.39 -1.64
CA ILE A 76 -16.19 -0.19 -0.85
C ILE A 76 -16.74 -0.62 0.51
N GLY A 77 -16.23 -0.02 1.57
CA GLY A 77 -16.65 -0.23 2.94
C GLY A 77 -17.55 0.88 3.46
N PRO A 78 -17.69 0.99 4.79
CA PRO A 78 -18.45 2.08 5.42
C PRO A 78 -17.73 3.43 5.23
N GLN A 79 -18.43 4.51 5.57
CA GLN A 79 -17.81 5.83 5.70
C GLN A 79 -17.18 6.01 7.07
N SER A 80 -16.02 6.64 7.10
CA SER A 80 -15.37 7.11 8.33
C SER A 80 -16.14 8.28 8.96
N LYS A 81 -15.80 8.61 10.21
CA LYS A 81 -16.42 9.75 10.93
C LYS A 81 -16.22 11.11 10.24
N VAL A 82 -15.21 11.21 9.37
CA VAL A 82 -14.85 12.44 8.64
C VAL A 82 -15.32 12.42 7.19
N GLY A 83 -16.16 11.43 6.81
CA GLY A 83 -16.76 11.33 5.48
C GLY A 83 -15.88 10.66 4.42
N SER A 84 -14.67 10.20 4.75
CA SER A 84 -13.86 9.38 3.83
C SER A 84 -14.47 7.99 3.66
N ASP A 85 -14.46 7.45 2.45
CA ASP A 85 -14.91 6.09 2.14
C ASP A 85 -13.77 5.09 2.37
N TYR A 86 -14.02 4.04 3.15
CA TYR A 86 -13.08 2.92 3.24
C TYR A 86 -13.11 2.11 1.95
N PHE A 87 -11.96 1.60 1.54
CA PHE A 87 -11.88 0.63 0.46
C PHE A 87 -10.85 -0.45 0.76
N ARG A 88 -11.00 -1.57 0.07
CA ARG A 88 -10.02 -2.66 0.07
C ARG A 88 -9.83 -3.18 -1.34
N ALA A 89 -8.62 -3.61 -1.65
CA ALA A 89 -8.23 -4.07 -2.97
C ALA A 89 -7.79 -5.53 -2.95
N TYR A 90 -8.14 -6.22 -4.03
CA TYR A 90 -7.80 -7.60 -4.34
C TYR A 90 -7.06 -7.64 -5.66
N LEU A 91 -6.22 -8.66 -5.85
CA LEU A 91 -5.67 -8.97 -7.16
C LEU A 91 -6.50 -10.06 -7.81
N VAL A 92 -6.75 -9.91 -9.10
CA VAL A 92 -7.41 -10.91 -9.95
C VAL A 92 -6.46 -11.24 -11.09
N SER A 93 -6.04 -12.50 -11.17
CA SER A 93 -5.23 -13.01 -12.27
C SER A 93 -6.03 -14.05 -13.06
N GLU A 94 -5.87 -14.06 -14.38
CA GLU A 94 -6.48 -15.12 -15.22
C GLU A 94 -5.94 -16.52 -14.87
N ARG A 95 -4.68 -16.60 -14.41
CA ARG A 95 -4.01 -17.87 -14.11
C ARG A 95 -4.27 -18.36 -12.68
N LEU A 96 -4.26 -17.45 -11.71
CA LEU A 96 -4.33 -17.77 -10.27
C LEU A 96 -5.68 -17.44 -9.64
N GLY A 97 -6.61 -16.88 -10.41
CA GLY A 97 -7.89 -16.42 -9.88
C GLY A 97 -7.75 -15.15 -9.04
N ARG A 98 -8.75 -14.91 -8.18
CA ARG A 98 -8.78 -13.78 -7.26
C ARG A 98 -8.10 -14.16 -5.94
N THR A 99 -7.43 -13.21 -5.30
CA THR A 99 -6.89 -13.42 -3.96
C THR A 99 -7.99 -13.64 -2.92
N ALA A 100 -7.79 -14.56 -1.98
CA ALA A 100 -8.80 -14.90 -0.97
C ALA A 100 -9.02 -13.75 0.03
N ALA A 101 -7.98 -12.96 0.28
CA ALA A 101 -7.99 -11.81 1.16
C ALA A 101 -7.60 -10.52 0.41
N PRO A 102 -8.03 -9.35 0.89
CA PRO A 102 -7.54 -8.08 0.37
C PRO A 102 -6.07 -7.91 0.72
N PHE A 103 -5.27 -7.48 -0.25
CA PHE A 103 -3.84 -7.21 -0.04
C PHE A 103 -3.58 -5.79 0.44
N LEU A 104 -4.56 -4.90 0.25
CA LEU A 104 -4.45 -3.48 0.53
C LEU A 104 -5.76 -2.96 1.11
N TRP A 105 -5.63 -2.14 2.14
CA TRP A 105 -6.71 -1.40 2.77
C TRP A 105 -6.41 0.09 2.71
N GLY A 106 -7.45 0.88 2.50
CA GLY A 106 -7.28 2.30 2.39
C GLY A 106 -8.55 3.11 2.62
N LEU A 107 -8.37 4.41 2.51
CA LEU A 107 -9.42 5.40 2.54
C LEU A 107 -9.24 6.34 1.35
N ILE A 108 -10.36 6.81 0.82
CA ILE A 108 -10.38 7.91 -0.12
C ILE A 108 -11.27 9.01 0.43
N ASN A 109 -10.81 10.25 0.31
CA ASN A 109 -11.65 11.41 0.59
C ASN A 109 -11.69 12.29 -0.66
N ARG A 110 -12.83 12.94 -0.85
CA ARG A 110 -13.10 13.90 -1.91
C ARG A 110 -13.89 15.06 -1.33
N GLY A 111 -13.56 16.26 -1.78
CA GLY A 111 -14.28 17.45 -1.37
C GLY A 111 -13.58 18.73 -1.82
N PRO A 112 -13.95 19.88 -1.25
CA PRO A 112 -13.34 21.15 -1.62
C PRO A 112 -11.84 21.16 -1.32
N PHE A 113 -11.07 21.84 -2.16
CA PHE A 113 -9.65 22.12 -1.90
C PHE A 113 -9.52 23.04 -0.66
N PRO A 114 -8.46 22.94 0.17
CA PRO A 114 -7.29 22.06 0.07
C PRO A 114 -7.34 20.75 0.87
N GLY A 115 -8.30 20.56 1.77
CA GLY A 115 -8.19 19.53 2.84
C GLY A 115 -8.75 18.14 2.52
N PHE A 116 -9.58 17.99 1.48
CA PHE A 116 -10.40 16.80 1.31
C PHE A 116 -9.92 15.84 0.22
N ASN A 117 -8.88 16.20 -0.54
CA ASN A 117 -8.50 15.46 -1.74
C ASN A 117 -7.28 14.57 -1.49
N TRP A 118 -7.54 13.35 -1.02
CA TRP A 118 -6.47 12.43 -0.67
C TRP A 118 -6.87 10.96 -0.78
N VAL A 119 -5.84 10.13 -0.97
CA VAL A 119 -5.92 8.67 -0.90
C VAL A 119 -4.92 8.21 0.15
N GLU A 120 -5.35 7.31 1.03
CA GLU A 120 -4.53 6.74 2.09
C GLU A 120 -4.54 5.22 2.00
N VAL A 121 -3.36 4.62 2.04
CA VAL A 121 -3.17 3.18 2.26
C VAL A 121 -2.77 2.99 3.70
N THR A 122 -3.67 2.41 4.49
CA THR A 122 -3.50 2.21 5.94
C THR A 122 -2.85 0.89 6.29
N GLN A 123 -2.95 -0.09 5.39
CA GLN A 123 -2.36 -1.40 5.54
C GLN A 123 -2.15 -2.03 4.17
N SER A 124 -1.00 -2.66 3.98
CA SER A 124 -0.71 -3.44 2.78
C SER A 124 0.11 -4.69 3.10
N THR A 125 0.02 -5.71 2.26
CA THR A 125 0.89 -6.88 2.30
C THR A 125 1.32 -7.22 0.88
N ASN A 126 2.54 -7.71 0.73
CA ASN A 126 3.00 -8.28 -0.52
C ASN A 126 2.95 -9.81 -0.50
N ARG A 127 2.43 -10.44 0.55
CA ARG A 127 2.21 -11.89 0.66
C ARG A 127 0.72 -12.14 0.84
N ILE A 128 0.13 -12.93 -0.05
CA ILE A 128 -1.31 -13.12 -0.10
C ILE A 128 -1.64 -14.59 -0.33
N ALA A 129 -2.63 -15.08 0.42
CA ALA A 129 -3.21 -16.39 0.19
C ALA A 129 -4.16 -16.37 -1.03
N LEU A 130 -4.03 -17.38 -1.87
CA LEU A 130 -4.98 -17.74 -2.93
C LEU A 130 -6.14 -18.56 -2.34
N GLU A 131 -7.19 -18.79 -3.12
CA GLU A 131 -8.39 -19.51 -2.66
C GLU A 131 -8.13 -20.99 -2.34
N ASP A 132 -7.13 -21.60 -2.98
CA ASP A 132 -6.69 -22.97 -2.73
C ASP A 132 -5.77 -23.12 -1.50
N GLY A 133 -5.39 -22.00 -0.87
CA GLY A 133 -4.54 -21.94 0.32
C GLY A 133 -3.06 -21.71 0.04
N ASP A 134 -2.62 -21.67 -1.22
CA ASP A 134 -1.24 -21.35 -1.58
C ASP A 134 -0.94 -19.86 -1.29
N GLU A 135 0.31 -19.54 -0.91
CA GLU A 135 0.75 -18.16 -0.72
C GLU A 135 1.60 -17.69 -1.90
N VAL A 136 1.30 -16.50 -2.41
CA VAL A 136 2.09 -15.84 -3.44
C VAL A 136 2.63 -14.51 -2.95
N GLN A 137 3.83 -14.18 -3.43
CA GLN A 137 4.42 -12.86 -3.23
C GLN A 137 4.08 -11.95 -4.42
N ILE A 138 3.56 -10.75 -4.14
CA ILE A 138 3.39 -9.68 -5.12
C ILE A 138 4.79 -9.23 -5.58
N PRO A 139 5.12 -9.34 -6.88
CA PRO A 139 6.36 -8.82 -7.42
C PRO A 139 6.43 -7.29 -7.30
N GLU A 140 7.64 -6.75 -7.14
CA GLU A 140 7.88 -5.30 -7.04
C GLU A 140 7.31 -4.52 -8.23
N GLY A 141 7.39 -5.07 -9.45
CA GLY A 141 6.78 -4.44 -10.63
C GLY A 141 5.27 -4.25 -10.51
N ILE A 142 4.56 -5.18 -9.87
CA ILE A 142 3.12 -5.04 -9.62
C ILE A 142 2.86 -3.98 -8.53
N ASP A 143 3.70 -3.94 -7.50
CA ASP A 143 3.61 -2.95 -6.42
C ASP A 143 3.81 -1.51 -6.95
N ILE A 144 4.80 -1.29 -7.82
CA ILE A 144 5.02 -0.01 -8.51
C ILE A 144 3.76 0.42 -9.28
N GLU A 145 3.17 -0.50 -10.05
CA GLU A 145 1.97 -0.23 -10.84
C GLU A 145 0.74 0.05 -9.97
N ILE A 146 0.61 -0.61 -8.82
CA ILE A 146 -0.44 -0.31 -7.84
C ILE A 146 -0.30 1.13 -7.33
N VAL A 147 0.91 1.56 -6.93
CA VAL A 147 1.15 2.93 -6.48
C VAL A 147 0.87 3.94 -7.59
N ARG A 148 1.27 3.62 -8.83
CA ARG A 148 0.97 4.45 -10.01
C ARG A 148 -0.53 4.63 -10.21
N VAL A 149 -1.29 3.52 -10.18
CA VAL A 149 -2.75 3.53 -10.35
C VAL A 149 -3.43 4.31 -9.23
N LEU A 150 -3.04 4.11 -7.97
CA LEU A 150 -3.56 4.91 -6.85
C LEU A 150 -3.25 6.40 -7.01
N GLY A 151 -2.06 6.75 -7.51
CA GLY A 151 -1.69 8.13 -7.79
C GLY A 151 -2.64 8.84 -8.75
N THR A 152 -3.25 8.12 -9.70
CA THR A 152 -4.23 8.70 -10.65
C THR A 152 -5.52 9.19 -10.00
N LEU A 153 -5.85 8.68 -8.81
CA LEU A 153 -6.97 9.15 -8.03
C LEU A 153 -6.67 10.51 -7.37
N VAL A 154 -5.41 10.82 -7.10
CA VAL A 154 -5.05 12.08 -6.42
C VAL A 154 -5.15 13.24 -7.40
N PRO A 155 -6.07 14.21 -7.19
CA PRO A 155 -6.20 15.35 -8.08
C PRO A 155 -5.08 16.35 -7.82
N VAL A 156 -4.96 17.36 -8.69
CA VAL A 156 -4.04 18.50 -8.54
C VAL A 156 -4.14 19.08 -7.12
N GLY A 157 -2.98 19.29 -6.49
CA GLY A 157 -2.88 19.78 -5.11
C GLY A 157 -3.30 18.80 -4.00
N GLY A 158 -3.75 17.59 -4.35
CA GLY A 158 -4.04 16.52 -3.39
C GLY A 158 -2.78 15.79 -2.92
N HIS A 159 -2.98 14.73 -2.13
CA HIS A 159 -1.88 13.89 -1.66
C HIS A 159 -2.23 12.39 -1.59
N LEU A 160 -1.18 11.58 -1.73
CA LEU A 160 -1.18 10.14 -1.49
C LEU A 160 -0.46 9.86 -0.17
N MET A 161 -1.03 9.02 0.69
CA MET A 161 -0.41 8.55 1.92
C MET A 161 -0.29 7.03 1.86
N ILE A 162 0.89 6.49 2.14
CA ILE A 162 1.09 5.04 2.19
C ILE A 162 1.86 4.70 3.47
N GLU A 163 1.33 3.75 4.22
CA GLU A 163 2.03 3.18 5.37
C GLU A 163 3.34 2.49 4.97
N TYR A 164 4.32 2.50 5.86
CA TYR A 164 5.58 1.80 5.64
C TYR A 164 6.02 0.93 6.82
N ASP A 165 5.09 0.60 7.72
CA ASP A 165 5.35 -0.30 8.85
C ASP A 165 5.31 -1.77 8.44
N SER A 166 4.65 -2.08 7.33
CA SER A 166 4.58 -3.45 6.81
C SER A 166 5.98 -4.01 6.48
N PRO A 167 6.23 -5.32 6.70
CA PRO A 167 7.56 -5.91 6.53
C PRO A 167 8.22 -5.66 5.16
N HIS A 168 7.42 -5.67 4.09
CA HIS A 168 7.89 -5.41 2.73
C HIS A 168 8.33 -3.96 2.47
N ARG A 169 8.02 -3.04 3.38
CA ARG A 169 8.44 -1.63 3.36
C ARG A 169 9.59 -1.31 4.32
N ALA A 170 10.17 -2.31 4.98
CA ALA A 170 11.19 -2.12 6.00
C ALA A 170 12.41 -1.31 5.52
N ILE A 171 12.80 -1.43 4.24
CA ILE A 171 13.89 -0.62 3.66
C ILE A 171 13.53 0.86 3.64
N THR A 172 12.31 1.23 3.25
CA THR A 172 11.82 2.61 3.32
C THR A 172 11.91 3.14 4.75
N ALA A 173 11.42 2.38 5.73
CA ALA A 173 11.45 2.78 7.14
C ALA A 173 12.89 3.04 7.63
N ARG A 174 13.82 2.12 7.35
CA ARG A 174 15.23 2.26 7.73
C ARG A 174 15.91 3.43 7.01
N ALA A 175 15.60 3.64 5.73
CA ALA A 175 16.16 4.73 4.93
C ALA A 175 15.70 6.10 5.45
N LEU A 176 14.41 6.26 5.74
CA LEU A 176 13.87 7.51 6.32
C LEU A 176 14.50 7.80 7.69
N MET A 177 14.66 6.79 8.55
CA MET A 177 15.37 6.93 9.83
C MET A 177 16.84 7.34 9.67
N ALA A 178 17.48 6.98 8.55
CA ALA A 178 18.84 7.38 8.21
C ALA A 178 18.90 8.73 7.47
N ASN A 179 17.82 9.51 7.46
CA ASN A 179 17.69 10.80 6.77
C ASN A 179 17.93 10.74 5.25
N VAL A 180 17.65 9.60 4.63
CA VAL A 180 17.62 9.49 3.16
C VAL A 180 16.49 10.39 2.62
N PRO A 181 16.74 11.25 1.61
CA PRO A 181 15.69 12.02 0.97
C PRO A 181 14.52 11.12 0.54
N PRO A 182 13.25 11.45 0.87
CA PRO A 182 12.13 10.53 0.63
C PRO A 182 12.04 10.01 -0.81
N VAL A 183 12.30 10.86 -1.80
CA VAL A 183 12.29 10.50 -3.23
C VAL A 183 13.29 9.38 -3.59
N ALA A 184 14.36 9.20 -2.80
CA ALA A 184 15.37 8.15 -2.98
C ALA A 184 15.08 6.89 -2.15
N THR A 185 13.99 6.85 -1.39
CA THR A 185 13.53 5.63 -0.71
C THR A 185 12.67 4.79 -1.66
N PRO A 186 12.58 3.45 -1.51
CA PRO A 186 11.77 2.62 -2.41
C PRO A 186 10.33 3.10 -2.56
N LEU A 187 9.64 3.38 -1.45
CA LEU A 187 8.26 3.88 -1.49
C LEU A 187 8.18 5.29 -2.07
N GLY A 188 9.05 6.21 -1.65
CA GLY A 188 9.00 7.58 -2.16
C GLY A 188 9.34 7.68 -3.65
N ALA A 189 10.23 6.83 -4.17
CA ALA A 189 10.50 6.73 -5.60
C ALA A 189 9.24 6.30 -6.39
N MET A 190 8.49 5.30 -5.89
CA MET A 190 7.20 4.91 -6.49
C MET A 190 6.19 6.06 -6.48
N MET A 191 6.07 6.78 -5.35
CA MET A 191 5.16 7.91 -5.23
C MET A 191 5.55 9.08 -6.15
N PHE A 192 6.85 9.34 -6.29
CA PHE A 192 7.38 10.35 -7.22
C PHE A 192 7.07 9.98 -8.68
N ALA A 193 7.28 8.72 -9.07
CA ALA A 193 6.91 8.21 -10.40
C ALA A 193 5.39 8.30 -10.66
N ALA A 194 4.55 8.15 -9.62
CA ALA A 194 3.10 8.30 -9.70
C ALA A 194 2.63 9.78 -9.79
N GLY A 195 3.56 10.74 -9.77
CA GLY A 195 3.26 12.18 -9.76
C GLY A 195 2.82 12.72 -8.40
N CYS A 196 3.03 11.97 -7.33
CA CYS A 196 2.75 12.33 -5.94
C CYS A 196 4.06 12.46 -5.15
N GLY A 197 4.99 13.27 -5.64
CA GLY A 197 6.31 13.43 -5.01
C GLY A 197 6.95 14.79 -5.17
N VAL A 198 6.19 15.85 -5.45
CA VAL A 198 6.76 17.21 -5.45
C VAL A 198 7.12 17.66 -4.04
N ALA A 199 6.42 17.14 -3.03
CA ALA A 199 6.82 17.29 -1.65
C ALA A 199 6.51 16.00 -0.91
N PHE A 200 7.24 15.77 0.18
CA PHE A 200 7.03 14.65 1.06
C PHE A 200 6.89 15.13 2.51
N LYS A 201 6.02 14.47 3.25
CA LYS A 201 5.95 14.58 4.71
C LYS A 201 6.02 13.18 5.30
N ASP A 202 6.96 12.98 6.20
CA ASP A 202 7.09 11.74 6.95
C ASP A 202 6.33 11.85 8.28
N TRP A 203 5.30 11.01 8.45
CA TRP A 203 4.53 10.89 9.68
C TRP A 203 5.10 9.73 10.51
N TYR A 204 6.16 10.04 11.26
CA TYR A 204 6.90 9.07 12.08
C TYR A 204 6.39 8.96 13.53
N ILE A 205 5.46 9.83 13.94
CA ILE A 205 5.06 9.99 15.35
C ILE A 205 4.31 8.73 15.81
N SER A 206 4.94 8.03 16.75
CA SER A 206 4.35 6.97 17.56
C SER A 206 4.20 7.51 18.99
N GLU A 207 3.41 8.58 19.16
CA GLU A 207 3.07 9.10 20.49
C GLU A 207 1.98 8.19 21.12
N GLY A 208 2.44 7.09 21.72
CA GLY A 208 1.61 6.28 22.62
C GLY A 208 0.71 5.25 21.95
N GLY A 209 1.01 4.82 20.71
CA GLY A 209 0.38 3.66 20.05
C GLY A 209 -1.11 3.81 19.73
N ARG A 210 -1.67 5.02 19.87
CA ARG A 210 -3.05 5.37 19.47
C ARG A 210 -3.13 6.01 18.10
N GLU A 211 -2.02 6.57 17.64
CA GLU A 211 -1.86 7.11 16.30
C GLU A 211 -1.45 5.95 15.38
N GLY A 212 -2.10 5.83 14.23
CA GLY A 212 -1.96 4.66 13.34
C GLY A 212 -0.53 4.43 12.81
N ALA A 213 -0.39 3.48 11.88
CA ALA A 213 0.89 3.16 11.27
C ALA A 213 1.64 4.40 10.75
N ARG A 214 2.98 4.36 10.77
CA ARG A 214 3.83 5.39 10.18
C ARG A 214 3.55 5.49 8.68
N LYS A 215 3.49 6.71 8.15
CA LYS A 215 3.07 6.98 6.76
C LYS A 215 3.98 7.96 6.08
N LEU A 216 4.25 7.68 4.81
CA LEU A 216 4.84 8.65 3.90
C LEU A 216 3.71 9.33 3.12
N GLN A 217 3.63 10.65 3.23
CA GLN A 217 2.69 11.48 2.48
C GLN A 217 3.44 12.15 1.33
N GLY A 218 2.98 11.93 0.10
CA GLY A 218 3.51 12.55 -1.11
C GLY A 218 2.46 13.42 -1.78
N PHE A 219 2.85 14.65 -2.13
CA PHE A 219 1.94 15.66 -2.68
C PHE A 219 1.99 15.67 -4.21
N ARG A 220 0.85 15.95 -4.83
CA ARG A 220 0.75 16.32 -6.25
C ARG A 220 0.88 17.84 -6.37
N ALA A 221 1.55 18.32 -7.41
CA ALA A 221 1.68 19.74 -7.68
C ALA A 221 0.31 20.42 -7.82
N ILE A 222 0.24 21.71 -7.48
CA ILE A 222 -0.95 22.55 -7.68
C ILE A 222 -0.99 23.14 -9.10
N ASP A 223 0.20 23.33 -9.70
CA ASP A 223 0.41 23.83 -11.05
C ASP A 223 1.86 23.51 -11.50
N ALA A 224 2.20 23.91 -12.73
CA ALA A 224 3.52 23.66 -13.32
C ALA A 224 4.64 24.46 -12.64
N GLU A 225 4.38 25.68 -12.19
CA GLU A 225 5.38 26.51 -11.50
C GLU A 225 5.76 25.91 -10.15
N HIS A 226 4.77 25.46 -9.38
CA HIS A 226 4.97 24.71 -8.15
C HIS A 226 5.74 23.42 -8.42
N GLN A 227 5.40 22.69 -9.48
CA GLN A 227 6.14 21.49 -9.86
C GLN A 227 7.61 21.79 -10.14
N GLU A 228 7.91 22.73 -11.02
CA GLU A 228 9.30 23.07 -11.40
C GLU A 228 10.11 23.53 -10.18
N ARG A 229 9.54 24.41 -9.35
CA ARG A 229 10.22 24.88 -8.13
C ARG A 229 10.56 23.71 -7.20
N ARG A 230 9.62 22.80 -6.97
CA ARG A 230 9.82 21.65 -6.09
C ARG A 230 10.77 20.60 -6.68
N GLU A 231 10.75 20.41 -7.99
CA GLU A 231 11.69 19.55 -8.70
C GLU A 231 13.13 20.08 -8.56
N ARG A 232 13.35 21.41 -8.65
CA ARG A 232 14.66 22.04 -8.37
C ARG A 232 15.11 21.81 -6.93
N GLU A 233 14.25 22.09 -5.95
CA GLU A 233 14.55 21.87 -4.52
C GLU A 233 14.91 20.39 -4.25
N THR A 234 14.22 19.46 -4.93
CA THR A 234 14.47 18.02 -4.81
C THR A 234 15.81 17.63 -5.43
N LEU A 235 16.13 18.16 -6.60
CA LEU A 235 17.42 17.91 -7.27
C LEU A 235 18.59 18.40 -6.40
N GLU A 236 18.50 19.63 -5.88
CA GLU A 236 19.51 20.20 -4.98
C GLU A 236 19.70 19.33 -3.72
N ALA A 237 18.60 18.88 -3.11
CA ALA A 237 18.66 18.01 -1.93
C ALA A 237 19.28 16.64 -2.23
N LEU A 238 18.97 16.05 -3.39
CA LEU A 238 19.56 14.77 -3.80
C LEU A 238 21.06 14.89 -4.06
N GLU A 239 21.50 15.92 -4.78
CA GLU A 239 22.92 16.17 -5.05
C GLU A 239 23.71 16.41 -3.77
N ALA A 240 23.15 17.16 -2.83
CA ALA A 240 23.76 17.37 -1.51
C ALA A 240 23.84 16.07 -0.69
N PHE A 241 22.90 15.14 -0.88
CA PHE A 241 22.88 13.85 -0.20
C PHE A 241 23.86 12.83 -0.79
N MET A 242 24.11 12.84 -2.11
CA MET A 242 24.94 11.83 -2.77
C MET A 242 26.31 11.58 -2.12
N PRO A 243 27.08 12.60 -1.67
CA PRO A 243 28.35 12.38 -0.96
C PRO A 243 28.20 11.68 0.40
N LEU A 244 27.07 11.90 1.10
CA LEU A 244 26.77 11.34 2.42
C LEU A 244 26.38 9.85 2.34
N MET A 245 25.99 9.37 1.16
CA MET A 245 25.56 7.98 0.95
C MET A 245 26.60 6.92 1.33
N ARG A 246 27.88 7.28 1.35
CA ARG A 246 28.96 6.36 1.70
C ARG A 246 28.93 5.96 3.18
N ASP A 247 28.27 6.75 4.02
CA ASP A 247 28.20 6.55 5.47
C ASP A 247 26.96 5.74 5.89
N LEU A 248 26.12 5.32 4.93
CA LEU A 248 24.93 4.51 5.16
C LEU A 248 25.26 3.02 5.31
N ASP A 249 24.38 2.30 6.03
CA ASP A 249 24.36 0.83 6.00
C ASP A 249 24.33 0.31 4.57
N TRP A 250 25.13 -0.72 4.28
CA TRP A 250 25.26 -1.30 2.94
C TRP A 250 23.91 -1.70 2.34
N GLY A 251 23.01 -2.29 3.14
CA GLY A 251 21.69 -2.68 2.69
C GLY A 251 20.79 -1.51 2.31
N ILE A 252 20.92 -0.38 3.00
CA ILE A 252 20.22 0.87 2.64
C ILE A 252 20.84 1.46 1.38
N GLN A 253 22.17 1.54 1.31
CA GLN A 253 22.88 2.10 0.18
C GLN A 253 22.54 1.37 -1.13
N ALA A 254 22.54 0.03 -1.12
CA ALA A 254 22.23 -0.79 -2.28
C ALA A 254 20.82 -0.55 -2.84
N ALA A 255 19.86 -0.24 -1.98
CA ALA A 255 18.49 0.06 -2.38
C ALA A 255 18.31 1.52 -2.82
N VAL A 256 18.96 2.46 -2.13
CA VAL A 256 18.74 3.90 -2.31
C VAL A 256 19.53 4.48 -3.47
N ARG A 257 20.76 4.00 -3.72
CA ARG A 257 21.65 4.60 -4.72
C ARG A 257 21.05 4.58 -6.13
N PRO A 258 20.54 3.45 -6.64
CA PRO A 258 19.96 3.42 -7.98
C PRO A 258 18.75 4.36 -8.11
N LEU A 259 17.97 4.52 -7.03
CA LEU A 259 16.79 5.39 -7.00
C LEU A 259 17.18 6.86 -6.98
N ALA A 260 18.21 7.23 -6.21
CA ALA A 260 18.75 8.58 -6.20
C ALA A 260 19.33 8.97 -7.57
N ASP A 261 20.16 8.09 -8.16
CA ASP A 261 20.77 8.30 -9.48
C ASP A 261 19.68 8.45 -10.57
N ALA A 262 18.65 7.60 -10.54
CA ALA A 262 17.52 7.69 -11.47
C ALA A 262 16.70 8.97 -11.29
N ALA A 263 16.43 9.39 -10.05
CA ALA A 263 15.70 10.62 -9.76
C ALA A 263 16.47 11.86 -10.20
N ILE A 264 17.79 11.92 -9.95
CA ILE A 264 18.66 13.01 -10.41
C ILE A 264 18.64 13.10 -11.94
N THR A 265 18.80 11.96 -12.63
CA THR A 265 18.77 11.90 -14.11
C THR A 265 17.45 12.46 -14.64
N LEU A 266 16.33 11.97 -14.13
CA LEU A 266 15.00 12.41 -14.56
C LEU A 266 14.75 13.90 -14.29
N LEU A 267 15.16 14.40 -13.13
CA LEU A 267 15.00 15.81 -12.76
C LEU A 267 15.84 16.72 -13.65
N ARG A 268 17.08 16.33 -13.96
CA ARG A 268 17.95 17.09 -14.88
C ARG A 268 17.35 17.18 -16.28
N GLU A 269 16.82 16.06 -16.79
CA GLU A 269 16.13 16.02 -18.08
C GLU A 269 14.91 16.96 -18.11
N ARG A 270 14.06 16.91 -17.08
CA ARG A 270 12.86 17.76 -16.99
C ARG A 270 13.18 19.24 -16.85
N LEU A 271 14.18 19.57 -16.05
CA LEU A 271 14.58 20.95 -15.75
C LEU A 271 15.53 21.54 -16.80
N VAL A 272 15.96 20.73 -17.78
CA VAL A 272 16.94 21.08 -18.80
C VAL A 272 18.24 21.60 -18.17
N VAL A 273 18.72 20.89 -17.14
CA VAL A 273 19.95 21.22 -16.40
C VAL A 273 21.08 20.32 -16.92
N PRO A 274 22.18 20.88 -17.48
CA PRO A 274 23.33 20.10 -17.94
C PRO A 274 23.99 19.31 -16.80
N ASP A 275 24.68 18.22 -17.11
CA ASP A 275 25.48 17.46 -16.13
C ASP A 275 26.50 18.35 -15.40
N GLY A 276 26.64 18.13 -14.09
CA GLY A 276 27.47 18.95 -13.19
C GLY A 276 26.66 19.62 -12.07
N PRO A 277 27.29 20.08 -10.97
CA PRO A 277 26.59 20.58 -9.79
C PRO A 277 25.68 21.76 -10.14
N VAL A 278 24.44 21.77 -9.61
CA VAL A 278 23.55 22.93 -9.76
C VAL A 278 24.26 24.16 -9.17
N ALA A 279 24.46 25.20 -9.99
CA ALA A 279 25.14 26.40 -9.53
C ALA A 279 24.37 27.02 -8.36
N PRO A 280 25.04 27.39 -7.23
CA PRO A 280 24.36 28.05 -6.14
C PRO A 280 23.74 29.35 -6.66
N ARG A 281 22.47 29.60 -6.33
CA ARG A 281 21.82 30.86 -6.69
C ARG A 281 22.66 32.01 -6.14
N GLY A 282 23.01 32.96 -7.01
CA GLY A 282 23.51 34.25 -6.56
C GLY A 282 22.50 34.83 -5.56
N VAL A 283 22.98 35.05 -4.33
CA VAL A 283 22.24 35.71 -3.25
C VAL A 283 21.93 37.14 -3.65
#